data_AF-A0A6N2NB46-F1
#
_entry.id   AF-A0A6N2NB46-F1
#
_cell.length_a   1.000
_cell.length_b   1.000
_cell.length_c   1.000
_cell.angle_alpha   90.00
_cell.angle_beta   90.00
_cell.angle_gamma   90.00
#
_symmetry.space_group_name_H-M   'P 1'
#
loop_
_entity.id
_entity.type
_entity.pdbx_description
1 polymer ?
#
loop_
_entity_poly.entity_id
_entity_poly.type
_entity_poly.pdbx_seq_one_letter_code
_entity_poly.pdbx_strand_id
1 'polypeptide(L)'
;MGWNSTIESLSNGVPMLCWPFFAEQQTNCKFACIDWGVGMEIESDANRDEVEKLVIELLDGEKGKEMKKKAMEWKSKAEAATGFNGTSSMNFDKLVNEVLQIKKTLN
;
A
#
# COMPACT_ATOMS: atom_id res chain seq x y z
N MET A 1 9.69 1.56 1.49
CA MET A 1 8.48 2.25 1.98
C MET A 1 8.01 1.63 3.29
N GLY A 2 7.66 2.43 4.29
CA GLY A 2 7.07 1.93 5.55
C GLY A 2 5.63 1.48 5.35
N TRP A 3 5.16 0.51 6.16
CA TRP A 3 3.84 -0.10 5.98
C TRP A 3 2.67 0.88 6.06
N ASN A 4 2.70 1.83 6.99
CA ASN A 4 1.63 2.81 7.16
C ASN A 4 1.47 3.70 5.90
N SER A 5 2.58 4.27 5.41
CA SER A 5 2.55 5.10 4.19
C SER A 5 2.12 4.31 2.96
N THR A 6 2.50 3.03 2.88
CA THR A 6 2.00 2.12 1.83
C THR A 6 0.48 2.00 1.89
N ILE A 7 -0.10 1.74 3.06
CA ILE A 7 -1.56 1.65 3.23
C ILE A 7 -2.24 2.98 2.93
N GLU A 8 -1.70 4.11 3.40
CA GLU A 8 -2.24 5.44 3.11
C GLU A 8 -2.29 5.71 1.60
N SER A 9 -1.21 5.38 0.89
CA SER A 9 -1.11 5.56 -0.56
C SER A 9 -2.13 4.68 -1.30
N LEU A 10 -2.18 3.38 -0.96
CA LEU A 10 -3.12 2.44 -1.58
C LEU A 10 -4.58 2.81 -1.31
N SER A 11 -4.90 3.20 -0.08
CA SER A 11 -6.25 3.61 0.31
C SER A 11 -6.70 4.90 -0.39
N ASN A 12 -5.75 5.73 -0.84
CA ASN A 12 -6.04 6.95 -1.61
C ASN A 12 -5.82 6.79 -3.11
N GLY A 13 -5.44 5.60 -3.57
CA GLY A 13 -5.19 5.30 -4.98
C GLY A 13 -4.04 6.12 -5.56
N VAL A 14 -2.98 6.32 -4.79
CA VAL A 14 -1.78 7.06 -5.17
C VAL A 14 -0.66 6.08 -5.50
N PRO A 15 -0.03 6.16 -6.70
CA PRO A 15 1.16 5.37 -7.02
C PRO A 15 2.40 5.96 -6.34
N MET A 16 3.46 5.16 -6.16
CA MET A 16 4.60 5.51 -5.30
C MET A 16 5.94 5.44 -6.04
N LEU A 17 6.83 6.40 -5.77
CA LEU A 17 8.27 6.15 -5.91
C LEU A 17 8.77 5.53 -4.61
N CYS A 18 9.39 4.35 -4.72
CA CYS A 18 9.83 3.57 -3.58
C CYS A 18 11.32 3.80 -3.35
N TRP A 19 11.66 4.42 -2.22
CA TRP A 19 13.05 4.57 -1.77
C TRP A 19 13.22 3.86 -0.42
N PRO A 20 13.56 2.56 -0.39
CA PRO A 20 13.68 1.81 0.86
C PRO A 20 15.00 2.12 1.58
N PHE A 21 14.96 2.23 2.91
CA PHE A 21 16.16 2.49 3.73
C PHE A 21 16.49 1.37 4.73
N PHE A 22 15.53 0.97 5.58
CA PHE A 22 15.78 0.02 6.68
C PHE A 22 14.56 -0.88 6.99
N ALA A 23 14.76 -1.85 7.87
CA ALA A 23 13.73 -2.81 8.32
C ALA A 23 13.11 -3.61 7.16
N GLU A 24 11.78 -3.67 7.08
CA GLU A 24 11.04 -4.43 6.07
C GLU A 24 10.76 -3.62 4.78
N GLN A 25 11.32 -2.41 4.69
CA GLN A 25 11.01 -1.48 3.61
C GLN A 25 11.39 -2.00 2.21
N GLN A 26 12.46 -2.80 2.11
CA GLN A 26 12.86 -3.48 0.87
C GLN A 26 11.79 -4.49 0.42
N THR A 27 11.22 -5.24 1.36
CA THR A 27 10.12 -6.18 1.09
C THR A 27 8.89 -5.43 0.60
N ASN A 28 8.51 -4.35 1.29
CA ASN A 28 7.39 -3.51 0.86
C ASN A 28 7.63 -2.89 -0.53
N CYS A 29 8.86 -2.46 -0.82
CA CYS A 29 9.27 -1.94 -2.14
C CYS A 29 9.06 -2.99 -3.22
N LYS A 30 9.54 -4.21 -2.99
CA LYS A 30 9.38 -5.33 -3.92
C LYS A 30 7.91 -5.61 -4.23
N PHE A 31 7.06 -5.71 -3.19
CA PHE A 31 5.62 -5.90 -3.38
C PHE A 31 4.98 -4.76 -4.18
N ALA A 32 5.30 -3.52 -3.84
CA ALA A 32 4.76 -2.35 -4.53
C ALA A 32 5.14 -2.30 -6.01
N CYS A 33 6.40 -2.59 -6.34
CA CYS A 33 6.93 -2.46 -7.69
C CYS A 33 6.60 -3.67 -8.59
N ILE A 34 6.66 -4.90 -8.05
CA ILE A 34 6.53 -6.12 -8.86
C ILE A 34 5.14 -6.73 -8.74
N ASP A 35 4.67 -6.99 -7.52
CA ASP A 35 3.45 -7.80 -7.32
C ASP A 35 2.17 -6.97 -7.47
N TRP A 36 2.18 -5.73 -6.98
CA TRP A 36 1.02 -4.85 -6.99
C TRP A 36 1.00 -3.90 -8.19
N GLY A 37 2.18 -3.62 -8.76
CA GLY A 37 2.34 -2.74 -9.93
C GLY A 37 1.89 -1.30 -9.63
N VAL A 38 2.18 -0.81 -8.43
CA VAL A 38 1.77 0.52 -7.95
C VAL A 38 2.96 1.44 -7.67
N GLY A 39 4.19 1.00 -7.93
CA GLY A 39 5.35 1.84 -7.73
C GLY A 39 6.55 1.53 -8.62
N MET A 40 7.50 2.46 -8.60
CA MET A 40 8.83 2.32 -9.20
C MET A 40 9.89 2.53 -8.14
N GLU A 41 10.94 1.72 -8.15
CA GLU A 41 12.04 1.85 -7.20
C GLU A 41 13.00 2.96 -7.63
N ILE A 42 13.47 3.73 -6.65
CA ILE A 42 14.61 4.64 -6.80
C ILE A 42 15.85 3.86 -6.37
N GLU A 43 16.82 3.76 -7.29
CA GLU A 43 18.11 3.13 -7.01
C GLU A 43 18.83 3.85 -5.86
N SER A 44 19.55 3.09 -5.03
CA SER A 44 20.14 3.63 -3.79
C SER A 44 21.19 4.72 -4.02
N ASP A 45 21.84 4.71 -5.18
CA ASP A 45 22.87 5.66 -5.62
C ASP A 45 22.36 6.62 -6.70
N ALA A 46 21.03 6.72 -6.87
CA ALA A 46 20.42 7.58 -7.87
C ALA A 46 20.82 9.05 -7.71
N ASN A 47 21.24 9.66 -8.81
CA ASN A 47 21.55 11.08 -8.87
C ASN A 47 20.29 11.93 -9.15
N ARG A 48 20.46 13.26 -9.13
CA ARG A 48 19.36 14.21 -9.34
C ARG A 48 18.60 13.97 -10.65
N ASP A 49 19.30 13.68 -11.74
CA ASP A 49 18.68 13.54 -13.07
C ASP A 49 17.92 12.22 -13.20
N GLU A 50 18.37 11.17 -12.52
CA GLU A 50 17.66 9.89 -12.43
C GLU A 50 16.37 10.02 -11.61
N VAL A 51 16.43 10.72 -10.47
CA VAL A 51 15.25 11.04 -9.68
C VAL A 51 14.27 11.90 -10.47
N GLU A 52 14.75 12.92 -11.19
CA GLU A 52 13.93 13.79 -12.04
C GLU A 52 13.16 12.98 -13.10
N LYS A 53 13.84 12.05 -13.80
CA LYS A 53 13.21 11.16 -14.78
C LYS A 53 12.13 10.28 -14.16
N LEU A 54 12.38 9.70 -12.98
CA LEU A 54 11.41 8.86 -12.29
C LEU A 54 10.17 9.66 -11.84
N VAL A 55 10.36 10.89 -11.36
CA VAL A 55 9.26 11.79 -10.98
C VAL A 55 8.41 12.14 -12.21
N ILE A 56 9.05 12.51 -13.32
CA ILE A 56 8.34 12.81 -14.58
C ILE A 56 7.57 11.58 -15.07
N GLU A 57 8.20 10.40 -15.07
CA GLU A 57 7.55 9.16 -15.50
C GLU A 57 6.35 8.78 -14.61
N LEU A 58 6.45 8.99 -13.29
CA LEU A 58 5.35 8.72 -12.37
C LEU A 58 4.16 9.65 -12.59
N LEU A 59 4.42 10.94 -12.87
CA LEU A 59 3.38 11.97 -12.99
C LEU A 59 2.74 12.00 -14.37
N ASP A 60 3.54 11.99 -15.43
CA ASP A 60 3.09 12.25 -16.81
C ASP A 60 3.34 11.08 -17.78
N GLY A 61 4.22 10.15 -17.39
CA GLY A 61 4.59 8.99 -18.20
C GLY A 61 3.50 7.91 -18.29
N GLU A 62 3.64 7.03 -19.29
CA GLU A 62 2.68 5.94 -19.49
C GLU A 62 2.73 4.92 -18.35
N LYS A 63 3.92 4.63 -17.79
CA LYS A 63 4.02 3.76 -16.61
C LYS A 63 3.32 4.41 -15.40
N GLY A 64 3.48 5.73 -15.23
CA GLY A 64 2.77 6.53 -14.23
C GLY A 64 1.26 6.34 -14.28
N LYS A 65 0.68 6.47 -15.49
CA LYS A 65 -0.76 6.28 -15.73
C LYS A 65 -1.22 4.84 -15.45
N GLU A 66 -0.44 3.84 -15.86
CA GLU A 66 -0.73 2.43 -15.58
C GLU A 66 -0.72 2.14 -14.07
N MET A 67 0.30 2.61 -13.36
CA MET A 67 0.38 2.47 -11.90
C MET A 67 -0.74 3.23 -11.20
N LYS A 68 -1.12 4.41 -11.68
CA LYS A 68 -2.27 5.16 -11.12
C LYS A 68 -3.56 4.36 -11.26
N LYS A 69 -3.79 3.73 -12.41
CA LYS A 69 -4.94 2.83 -12.60
C LYS A 69 -4.91 1.66 -11.62
N LYS A 70 -3.74 1.02 -11.44
CA LYS A 70 -3.56 -0.05 -10.45
C LYS A 70 -3.79 0.42 -9.02
N ALA A 71 -3.28 1.58 -8.66
CA ALA A 71 -3.49 2.16 -7.33
C ALA A 71 -4.98 2.43 -7.08
N MET A 72 -5.73 2.90 -8.08
CA MET A 72 -7.18 3.06 -7.98
C MET A 72 -7.91 1.71 -7.81
N GLU A 73 -7.48 0.64 -8.49
CA GLU A 73 -8.00 -0.72 -8.27
C GLU A 73 -7.77 -1.17 -6.81
N TRP A 74 -6.59 -0.88 -6.25
CA TRP A 74 -6.28 -1.16 -4.85
C TRP A 74 -7.08 -0.31 -3.86
N LYS A 75 -7.31 0.97 -4.16
CA LYS A 75 -8.21 1.82 -3.38
C LYS A 75 -9.59 1.19 -3.27
N SER A 76 -10.20 0.78 -4.39
CA SER A 76 -11.51 0.15 -4.37
C SER A 76 -11.53 -1.16 -3.57
N LYS A 77 -10.44 -1.95 -3.62
CA LYS A 77 -10.29 -3.15 -2.77
C LYS A 77 -10.20 -2.79 -1.28
N ALA A 78 -9.45 -1.75 -0.93
CA ALA A 78 -9.31 -1.29 0.44
C ALA A 78 -10.66 -0.79 1.00
N GLU A 79 -11.39 0.02 0.22
CA GLU A 79 -12.74 0.48 0.56
C GLU A 79 -13.71 -0.69 0.73
N ALA A 80 -13.69 -1.67 -0.17
CA ALA A 80 -14.54 -2.86 -0.07
C ALA A 80 -14.21 -3.73 1.15
N ALA A 81 -12.93 -3.90 1.47
CA ALA A 81 -12.49 -4.73 2.61
C ALA A 81 -12.82 -4.07 3.96
N THR A 82 -12.78 -2.75 4.03
CA THR A 82 -12.99 -1.96 5.27
C THR A 82 -14.40 -1.35 5.39
N GLY A 83 -15.22 -1.44 4.35
CA GLY A 83 -16.60 -0.98 4.34
C GLY A 83 -17.55 -1.83 5.21
N PHE A 84 -18.84 -1.48 5.16
CA PHE A 84 -19.89 -2.24 5.83
C PHE A 84 -19.95 -3.68 5.28
N ASN A 85 -19.91 -4.68 6.16
CA ASN A 85 -19.77 -6.10 5.81
C ASN A 85 -18.52 -6.43 4.96
N GLY A 86 -17.50 -5.57 4.99
CA GLY A 86 -16.20 -5.84 4.37
C GLY A 86 -15.43 -6.93 5.12
N THR A 87 -14.55 -7.65 4.43
CA THR A 87 -13.82 -8.78 5.00
C THR A 87 -12.95 -8.41 6.20
N SER A 88 -12.25 -7.27 6.16
CA SER A 88 -11.45 -6.77 7.28
C SER A 88 -12.33 -6.35 8.45
N SER A 89 -13.46 -5.69 8.18
CA SER A 89 -14.44 -5.29 9.20
C SER A 89 -15.04 -6.51 9.91
N MET A 90 -15.47 -7.52 9.15
CA MET A 90 -15.99 -8.77 9.70
C MET A 90 -14.96 -9.54 10.53
N ASN A 91 -13.70 -9.57 10.07
CA ASN A 91 -12.61 -10.19 10.83
C ASN A 91 -12.36 -9.45 12.15
N PHE A 92 -12.43 -8.11 12.13
CA PHE A 92 -12.30 -7.30 13.34
C PHE A 92 -13.48 -7.54 14.31
N ASP A 93 -14.72 -7.56 13.81
CA ASP A 93 -15.89 -7.88 14.62
C ASP A 93 -15.80 -9.27 15.24
N LYS A 94 -15.31 -10.26 14.48
CA LYS A 94 -15.06 -11.61 14.98
C LYS A 94 -14.06 -11.59 16.13
N LEU A 95 -12.92 -10.90 15.97
CA LEU A 95 -11.92 -10.76 17.03
C LEU A 95 -12.50 -10.11 18.29
N VAL A 96 -13.25 -9.01 18.13
CA VAL A 96 -13.90 -8.31 19.26
C VAL A 96 -14.85 -9.25 20.00
N ASN A 97 -15.66 -10.01 19.26
CA ASN A 97 -16.58 -10.98 19.85
C ASN A 97 -15.84 -12.08 20.61
N GLU A 98 -14.77 -12.64 20.06
CA GLU A 98 -13.95 -13.66 20.73
C GLU A 98 -13.36 -13.14 22.05
N VAL A 99 -12.78 -11.93 22.04
CA VAL A 99 -12.22 -11.30 23.25
C VAL A 99 -13.30 -11.07 24.31
N LEU A 100 -14.50 -10.62 23.90
CA LEU A 100 -15.62 -10.42 24.82
C LEU A 100 -16.13 -11.73 25.43
N GLN A 101 -16.12 -12.84 24.68
CA GLN A 101 -16.48 -14.15 25.24
C GLN A 101 -15.45 -14.64 26.25
N ILE A 102 -14.15 -14.46 25.99
CA ILE A 102 -13.10 -14.81 26.96
C ILE A 102 -13.32 -14.07 28.29
N LYS A 103 -13.62 -12.77 28.23
CA LYS A 103 -13.90 -11.97 29.44
C LYS A 103 -15.11 -12.49 30.23
N LYS A 104 -16.14 -13.00 29.56
CA LYS A 104 -17.31 -13.60 30.23
C LYS A 104 -16.98 -14.94 30.90
N THR A 105 -16.08 -15.73 30.33
CA THR A 105 -15.66 -17.02 30.90
C THR A 105 -14.72 -16.86 32.10
N LEU A 106 -14.03 -15.72 32.22
CA LEU A 106 -13.09 -15.42 33.30
C LEU A 106 -13.73 -14.73 34.53
N ASN A 107 -14.99 -14.28 34.41
CA ASN A 107 -15.77 -13.67 35.50
C ASN A 107 -16.85 -14.63 35.99
#